data_AF-K6GMU3-F1
#
_entry.id   AF-K6GMU3-F1
#
_cell.length_a   1.000
_cell.length_b   1.000
_cell.length_c   1.000
_cell.angle_alpha   90.00
_cell.angle_beta   90.00
_cell.angle_gamma   90.00
#
_symmetry.space_group_name_H-M   'P 1'
#
loop_
_entity.id
_entity.type
_entity.pdbx_description
1 polymer ?
#
loop_
_entity_poly.entity_id
_entity_poly.type
_entity_poly.pdbx_seq_one_letter_code
_entity_poly.pdbx_strand_id
1 'polypeptide(L)'
;MDDIVDRLYAVLLSFLGKAADVFVELLDAAGRKALEIGAGLAGRLEALGSKLAAVPLWLSLPLAALCLGAVAAYLLRQRLYDRVLVYHLVWLTRRGFARRRFVARRGASIEEREYMARAVPLPERFGEVAIFEVHPDGYLTLFGPVGDTAEAMRLYRRDLRSGLYAMGSDIIQAYRANQRMLHADGELRALFAVLDAADPAFAANRPRLPGEGPRRSATRKKKTNTGPADLDAA
;
A
#
# COMPACT_ATOMS: atom_id res chain seq x y z
N MET A 1 9.75 -37.78 4.04
CA MET A 1 9.04 -36.53 4.43
C MET A 1 9.59 -36.01 5.76
N ASP A 2 10.22 -36.87 6.55
CA ASP A 2 10.77 -36.58 7.89
C ASP A 2 12.05 -35.72 7.89
N ASP A 3 12.94 -35.88 6.90
CA ASP A 3 14.19 -35.09 6.78
C ASP A 3 13.98 -33.57 6.64
N ILE A 4 12.85 -33.15 6.06
CA ILE A 4 12.53 -31.71 5.90
C ILE A 4 12.06 -31.12 7.21
N VAL A 5 11.34 -31.90 8.02
CA VAL A 5 10.82 -31.48 9.32
C VAL A 5 11.96 -31.36 10.32
N ASP A 6 12.91 -32.30 10.32
CA ASP A 6 14.09 -32.26 11.19
C ASP A 6 15.03 -31.10 10.83
N ARG A 7 15.20 -30.80 9.53
CA ARG A 7 15.93 -29.60 9.09
C ARG A 7 15.21 -28.32 9.47
N LEU A 8 13.88 -28.28 9.39
CA LEU A 8 13.09 -27.12 9.83
C LEU A 8 13.22 -26.91 11.35
N TYR A 9 13.19 -28.00 12.11
CA TYR A 9 13.33 -28.00 13.57
C TYR A 9 14.73 -27.55 13.99
N ALA A 10 15.79 -28.04 13.34
CA ALA A 10 17.17 -27.61 13.58
C ALA A 10 17.39 -26.14 13.23
N VAL A 11 16.79 -25.65 12.13
CA VAL A 11 16.84 -24.23 11.75
C VAL A 11 16.09 -23.39 12.79
N LEU A 12 14.89 -23.79 13.22
CA LEU A 12 14.12 -23.13 14.28
C LEU A 12 14.88 -23.12 15.61
N LEU A 13 15.54 -24.22 16.00
CA LEU A 13 16.34 -24.31 17.22
C LEU A 13 17.58 -23.40 17.14
N SER A 14 18.21 -23.30 15.97
CA SER A 14 19.34 -22.39 15.75
C SER A 14 18.93 -20.92 15.79
N PHE A 15 17.71 -20.58 15.35
CA PHE A 15 17.12 -19.26 15.52
C PHE A 15 16.76 -18.97 16.97
N LEU A 16 16.33 -19.99 17.73
CA LEU A 16 16.04 -19.87 19.16
C LEU A 16 17.32 -19.68 19.98
N GLY A 17 18.39 -20.41 19.66
CA GLY A 17 19.71 -20.25 20.28
C GLY A 17 20.32 -18.87 20.01
N LYS A 18 20.28 -18.41 18.76
CA LYS A 18 20.73 -17.04 18.40
C LYS A 18 19.87 -15.94 19.02
N ALA A 19 18.57 -16.19 19.21
CA ALA A 19 17.71 -15.27 19.94
C ALA A 19 18.08 -15.22 21.42
N ALA A 20 18.40 -16.37 22.03
CA ALA A 20 18.82 -16.46 23.43
C ALA A 20 20.16 -15.75 23.67
N ASP A 21 21.15 -15.95 22.80
CA ASP A 21 22.45 -15.26 22.90
C ASP A 21 22.29 -13.74 22.77
N VAL A 22 21.45 -13.28 21.84
CA VAL A 22 21.13 -11.86 21.69
C VAL A 22 20.37 -11.32 22.90
N PHE A 23 19.48 -12.10 23.52
CA PHE A 23 18.80 -11.71 24.77
C PHE A 23 19.77 -11.61 25.95
N VAL A 24 20.76 -12.50 26.04
CA VAL A 24 21.80 -12.47 27.08
C VAL A 24 22.73 -11.26 26.87
N GLU A 25 23.17 -10.98 25.64
CA GLU A 25 23.95 -9.78 25.33
C GLU A 25 23.15 -8.49 25.57
N LEU A 26 21.84 -8.48 25.27
CA LEU A 26 20.98 -7.33 25.56
C LEU A 26 20.81 -7.13 27.07
N LEU A 27 20.69 -8.22 27.84
CA LEU A 27 20.59 -8.17 29.30
C LEU A 27 21.91 -7.74 29.94
N ASP A 28 23.05 -8.18 29.42
CA ASP A 28 24.36 -7.78 29.94
C ASP A 28 24.69 -6.32 29.58
N ALA A 29 24.35 -5.88 28.37
CA ALA A 29 24.47 -4.48 27.95
C ALA A 29 23.48 -3.55 28.68
N ALA A 30 22.24 -4.01 28.93
CA ALA A 30 21.26 -3.28 29.71
C ALA A 30 21.61 -3.25 31.20
N GLY A 31 22.19 -4.33 31.73
CA GLY A 31 22.69 -4.41 33.11
C GLY A 31 23.85 -3.46 33.35
N ARG A 32 24.83 -3.40 32.43
CA ARG A 32 25.94 -2.45 32.50
C ARG A 32 25.49 -1.00 32.37
N LYS A 33 24.57 -0.69 31.45
CA LYS A 33 23.97 0.66 31.36
C LYS A 33 23.11 1.02 32.57
N ALA A 34 22.40 0.06 33.16
CA ALA A 34 21.64 0.29 34.39
C ALA A 34 22.57 0.54 35.59
N LEU A 35 23.74 -0.10 35.64
CA LEU A 35 24.76 0.16 36.65
C LEU A 35 25.44 1.53 36.46
N GLU A 36 25.72 1.95 35.22
CA GLU A 36 26.25 3.30 34.94
C GLU A 36 25.22 4.41 35.22
N ILE A 37 23.95 4.19 34.87
CA ILE A 37 22.84 5.11 35.19
C ILE A 37 22.57 5.13 36.70
N GLY A 38 22.71 3.98 37.38
CA GLY A 38 22.62 3.86 38.84
C GLY A 38 23.75 4.57 39.59
N ALA A 39 24.97 4.55 39.04
CA ALA A 39 26.11 5.27 39.60
C ALA A 39 25.98 6.80 39.42
N GLY A 40 25.38 7.27 38.32
CA GLY A 40 25.12 8.70 38.07
C GLY A 40 23.92 9.30 38.81
N LEU A 41 22.97 8.47 39.27
CA LEU A 41 21.76 8.88 39.99
C LEU A 41 21.84 8.72 41.51
N ALA A 42 22.95 8.18 42.04
CA ALA A 42 23.14 7.92 43.47
C ALA A 42 22.90 9.18 44.34
N GLY A 43 23.22 10.38 43.86
CA GLY A 43 22.99 11.63 44.60
C GLY A 43 21.57 12.22 44.51
N ARG A 44 20.72 11.77 43.57
CA ARG A 44 19.33 12.28 43.41
C ARG A 44 18.25 11.25 43.79
N LEU A 45 18.62 10.00 44.00
CA LEU A 45 17.71 8.94 44.46
C LEU A 45 17.53 8.89 45.98
N GLU A 46 18.41 9.47 46.80
CA GLU A 46 18.20 9.52 48.26
C GLU A 46 16.93 10.31 48.64
N ALA A 47 16.61 11.38 47.91
CA ALA A 47 15.41 12.19 48.14
C ALA A 47 14.11 11.52 47.66
N LEU A 48 14.18 10.55 46.74
CA LEU A 48 13.04 9.77 46.25
C LEU A 48 12.94 8.39 46.93
N GLY A 49 14.04 7.88 47.48
CA GLY A 49 14.13 6.58 48.15
C GLY A 49 13.30 6.50 49.43
N SER A 50 13.20 7.60 50.19
CA SER A 50 12.36 7.64 51.40
C SER A 50 10.85 7.58 51.10
N LYS A 51 10.41 7.99 49.90
CA LYS A 51 9.02 7.86 49.45
C LYS A 51 8.73 6.54 48.73
N LEU A 52 9.75 5.95 48.09
CA LEU A 52 9.65 4.62 47.46
C LEU A 52 9.74 3.47 48.46
N ALA A 53 10.42 3.65 49.60
CA ALA A 53 10.47 2.65 50.68
C ALA A 53 9.11 2.39 51.36
N ALA A 54 8.16 3.33 51.22
CA ALA A 54 6.78 3.17 51.70
C ALA A 54 5.85 2.48 50.70
N VAL A 55 6.30 2.23 49.46
CA VAL A 55 5.52 1.51 48.45
C VAL A 55 5.81 0.02 48.61
N PRO A 56 4.79 -0.80 48.90
CA PRO A 56 5.06 -2.16 49.30
C PRO A 56 5.46 -3.00 48.09
N LEU A 57 6.43 -3.90 48.28
CA LEU A 57 7.17 -4.61 47.22
C LEU A 57 6.29 -5.41 46.24
N TRP A 58 5.13 -5.87 46.71
CA TRP A 58 4.12 -6.57 45.91
C TRP A 58 3.43 -5.69 44.85
N LEU A 59 3.50 -4.37 44.96
CA LEU A 59 2.99 -3.40 43.98
C LEU A 59 4.09 -2.92 43.00
N SER A 60 5.33 -2.80 43.47
CA SER A 60 6.44 -2.33 42.62
C SER A 60 6.97 -3.40 41.66
N LEU A 61 7.02 -4.66 42.09
CA LEU A 61 7.41 -5.80 41.25
C LEU A 61 6.52 -6.00 40.00
N PRO A 62 5.18 -6.07 40.10
CA PRO A 62 4.34 -6.23 38.91
C PRO A 62 4.38 -5.00 38.00
N LEU A 63 4.52 -3.79 38.58
CA LEU A 63 4.65 -2.57 37.78
C LEU A 63 5.96 -2.55 36.99
N ALA A 64 7.08 -2.93 37.62
CA ALA A 64 8.37 -3.06 36.94
C ALA A 64 8.32 -4.13 35.83
N ALA A 65 7.68 -5.27 36.09
CA ALA A 65 7.48 -6.32 35.08
C ALA A 65 6.61 -5.83 33.90
N LEU A 66 5.55 -5.06 34.16
CA LEU A 66 4.73 -4.44 33.12
C LEU A 66 5.51 -3.43 32.28
N CYS A 67 6.31 -2.58 32.93
CA CYS A 67 7.17 -1.62 32.23
C CYS A 67 8.21 -2.32 31.34
N LEU A 68 8.88 -3.35 31.85
CA LEU A 68 9.82 -4.17 31.08
C LEU A 68 9.13 -4.89 29.92
N GLY A 69 7.96 -5.47 30.16
CA GLY A 69 7.13 -6.10 29.13
C GLY A 69 6.71 -5.12 28.03
N ALA A 70 6.33 -3.89 28.39
CA ALA A 70 5.99 -2.84 27.44
C ALA A 70 7.19 -2.40 26.59
N VAL A 71 8.38 -2.28 27.20
CA VAL A 71 9.63 -1.96 26.47
C VAL A 71 10.01 -3.09 25.53
N ALA A 72 9.96 -4.34 25.99
CA ALA A 72 10.22 -5.51 25.15
C ALA A 72 9.22 -5.59 23.99
N ALA A 73 7.92 -5.39 24.25
CA ALA A 73 6.89 -5.35 23.22
C ALA A 73 7.12 -4.22 22.21
N TYR A 74 7.55 -3.04 22.66
CA TYR A 74 7.89 -1.91 21.80
C TYR A 74 9.09 -2.20 20.88
N LEU A 75 10.15 -2.84 21.40
CA LEU A 75 11.31 -3.24 20.61
C LEU A 75 10.97 -4.37 19.63
N LEU A 76 10.19 -5.37 20.07
CA LEU A 76 9.75 -6.47 19.22
C LEU A 76 8.83 -5.96 18.11
N ARG A 77 7.97 -4.99 18.43
CA ARG A 77 7.10 -4.29 17.49
C ARG A 77 7.90 -3.66 16.37
N GLN A 78 8.96 -2.91 16.66
CA GLN A 78 9.83 -2.31 15.62
C GLN A 78 10.45 -3.38 14.71
N ARG A 79 11.02 -4.44 15.30
CA ARG A 79 11.62 -5.56 14.55
C ARG A 79 10.61 -6.30 13.67
N LEU A 80 9.38 -6.49 14.16
CA LEU A 80 8.30 -7.11 13.40
C LEU A 80 7.88 -6.22 12.24
N TYR A 81 7.72 -4.90 12.46
CA TYR A 81 7.41 -3.97 11.38
C TYR A 81 8.49 -3.93 10.32
N ASP A 82 9.76 -3.88 10.69
CA ASP A 82 10.86 -3.86 9.73
C ASP A 82 10.86 -5.13 8.88
N ARG A 83 10.67 -6.30 9.49
CA ARG A 83 10.57 -7.57 8.74
C ARG A 83 9.37 -7.62 7.82
N VAL A 84 8.21 -7.17 8.29
CA VAL A 84 6.99 -7.11 7.47
C VAL A 84 7.17 -6.14 6.30
N LEU A 85 7.80 -4.98 6.53
CA LEU A 85 8.10 -4.00 5.49
C LEU A 85 9.07 -4.56 4.44
N VAL A 86 10.15 -5.24 4.88
CA VAL A 86 11.10 -5.89 3.96
C VAL A 86 10.40 -6.97 3.14
N TYR A 87 9.60 -7.83 3.79
CA TYR A 87 8.85 -8.86 3.08
C TYR A 87 7.87 -8.24 2.07
N HIS A 88 7.19 -7.16 2.45
CA HIS A 88 6.26 -6.44 1.57
C HIS A 88 6.98 -5.82 0.37
N LEU A 89 8.15 -5.21 0.57
CA LEU A 89 8.98 -4.67 -0.50
C LEU A 89 9.49 -5.77 -1.45
N VAL A 90 9.95 -6.90 -0.91
CA VAL A 90 10.37 -8.07 -1.71
C VAL A 90 9.19 -8.63 -2.49
N TRP A 91 8.00 -8.66 -1.89
CA TRP A 91 6.80 -9.11 -2.56
C TRP A 91 6.38 -8.16 -3.70
N LEU A 92 6.46 -6.84 -3.49
CA LEU A 92 6.18 -5.83 -4.51
C LEU A 92 7.13 -5.92 -5.69
N THR A 93 8.43 -6.04 -5.41
CA THR A 93 9.45 -6.21 -6.45
C THR A 93 9.25 -7.48 -7.26
N ARG A 94 8.87 -8.60 -6.63
CA ARG A 94 8.47 -9.83 -7.34
C ARG A 94 7.24 -9.66 -8.22
N ARG A 95 6.32 -8.75 -7.89
CA ARG A 95 5.16 -8.40 -8.73
C ARG A 95 5.51 -7.45 -9.89
N GLY A 96 6.76 -7.06 -10.03
CA GLY A 96 7.25 -6.15 -11.07
C GLY A 96 7.14 -4.68 -10.72
N PHE A 97 6.84 -4.34 -9.46
CA PHE A 97 6.92 -2.96 -9.00
C PHE A 97 8.37 -2.59 -8.73
N ALA A 98 8.76 -1.40 -9.16
CA ALA A 98 10.06 -0.85 -8.85
C ALA A 98 9.91 0.59 -8.35
N ARG A 99 10.85 1.04 -7.53
CA ARG A 99 10.94 2.44 -7.14
C ARG A 99 11.33 3.23 -8.39
N ARG A 100 10.46 4.13 -8.83
CA ARG A 100 10.61 4.95 -10.04
C ARG A 100 10.39 6.40 -9.72
N ARG A 101 11.26 7.25 -10.26
CA ARG A 101 11.17 8.70 -10.20
C ARG A 101 10.48 9.19 -11.46
N PHE A 102 9.51 10.07 -11.29
CA PHE A 102 8.71 10.66 -12.35
C PHE A 102 8.87 12.17 -12.31
N VAL A 103 9.13 12.76 -13.48
CA VAL A 103 9.32 14.19 -13.63
C VAL A 103 8.23 14.71 -14.56
N ALA A 104 7.51 15.73 -14.11
CA ALA A 104 6.59 16.50 -14.94
C ALA A 104 7.05 17.95 -14.99
N ARG A 105 7.02 18.56 -16.17
CA ARG A 105 7.40 19.95 -16.37
C ARG A 105 6.27 20.71 -17.03
N ARG A 106 5.76 21.73 -16.33
CA ARG A 106 4.74 22.64 -16.87
C ARG A 106 5.32 24.05 -16.96
N GLY A 107 5.87 24.38 -18.11
CA GLY A 107 6.57 25.66 -18.32
C GLY A 107 7.82 25.76 -17.44
N ALA A 108 7.80 26.67 -16.46
CA ALA A 108 8.89 26.89 -15.51
C ALA A 108 8.80 26.02 -14.24
N SER A 109 7.65 25.39 -13.95
CA SER A 109 7.53 24.49 -12.80
C SER A 109 7.99 23.08 -13.16
N ILE A 110 8.80 22.51 -12.27
CA ILE A 110 9.21 21.10 -12.30
C ILE A 110 8.57 20.44 -11.09
N GLU A 111 7.77 19.41 -11.36
CA GLU A 111 7.18 18.56 -10.36
C GLU A 111 7.86 17.20 -10.45
N GLU A 112 8.35 16.73 -9.32
CA GLU A 112 9.01 15.45 -9.23
C GLU A 112 8.37 14.63 -8.13
N ARG A 113 8.05 13.38 -8.45
CA ARG A 113 7.51 12.44 -7.47
C ARG A 113 8.10 11.07 -7.66
N GLU A 114 8.22 10.36 -6.56
CA GLU A 114 8.76 9.02 -6.55
C GLU A 114 7.70 8.04 -6.02
N TYR A 115 7.51 6.96 -6.75
CA TYR A 115 6.51 5.96 -6.44
C TYR A 115 7.07 4.55 -6.63
N MET A 116 6.55 3.61 -5.84
CA MET A 116 6.70 2.19 -6.13
C MET A 116 5.69 1.83 -7.22
N ALA A 117 6.17 1.70 -8.45
CA ALA A 117 5.34 1.70 -9.64
C ALA A 117 5.70 0.59 -10.63
N ARG A 118 4.68 0.10 -11.34
CA ARG A 118 4.78 -0.90 -12.41
C ARG A 118 4.17 -0.32 -13.68
N ALA A 119 4.87 -0.42 -14.80
CA ALA A 119 4.33 0.06 -16.08
C ALA A 119 3.16 -0.82 -16.52
N VAL A 120 2.07 -0.19 -16.96
CA VAL A 120 1.01 -0.88 -17.70
C VAL A 120 1.51 -1.04 -19.14
N PRO A 121 1.57 -2.26 -19.70
CA PRO A 121 2.07 -2.47 -21.04
C PRO A 121 1.07 -1.87 -22.04
N LEU A 122 1.41 -0.73 -22.61
CA LEU A 122 0.66 -0.08 -23.68
C LEU A 122 1.39 -0.28 -25.01
N PRO A 123 0.67 -0.54 -26.11
CA PRO A 123 1.26 -0.49 -27.45
C PRO A 123 1.97 0.85 -27.74
N GLU A 124 3.11 0.81 -28.44
CA GLU A 124 3.96 1.99 -28.71
C GLU A 124 3.24 3.13 -29.42
N ARG A 125 2.17 2.83 -30.19
CA ARG A 125 1.32 3.83 -30.85
C ARG A 125 0.68 4.82 -29.87
N PHE A 126 0.57 4.49 -28.59
CA PHE A 126 -0.01 5.34 -27.55
C PHE A 126 1.03 6.20 -26.82
N GLY A 127 2.13 6.57 -27.48
CA GLY A 127 3.24 7.34 -26.89
C GLY A 127 2.86 8.69 -26.26
N GLU A 128 1.66 9.21 -26.54
CA GLU A 128 1.12 10.42 -25.92
C GLU A 128 0.74 10.23 -24.43
N VAL A 129 0.57 8.99 -23.98
CA VAL A 129 0.19 8.67 -22.59
C VAL A 129 0.94 7.46 -22.07
N ALA A 130 1.57 7.59 -20.91
CA ALA A 130 2.16 6.47 -20.18
C ALA A 130 1.41 6.24 -18.86
N ILE A 131 1.03 4.99 -18.58
CA ILE A 131 0.26 4.63 -17.40
C ILE A 131 1.08 3.67 -16.53
N PHE A 132 1.11 3.95 -15.23
CA PHE A 132 1.77 3.14 -14.23
C PHE A 132 0.79 2.78 -13.12
N GLU A 133 0.78 1.52 -12.71
CA GLU A 133 0.19 1.11 -11.45
C GLU A 133 1.11 1.54 -10.31
N VAL A 134 0.55 2.22 -9.32
CA VAL A 134 1.27 2.72 -8.14
C VAL A 134 0.73 2.04 -6.89
N HIS A 135 1.64 1.52 -6.06
CA HIS A 135 1.28 0.97 -4.76
C HIS A 135 0.90 2.10 -3.77
N PRO A 136 -0.11 1.92 -2.89
CA PRO A 136 -0.93 0.71 -2.70
C PRO A 136 -1.96 0.47 -3.82
N ASP A 137 -2.79 1.46 -4.14
CA ASP A 137 -3.92 1.28 -5.06
C ASP A 137 -4.14 2.54 -5.92
N GLY A 138 -3.15 2.88 -6.75
CA GLY A 138 -3.18 4.05 -7.62
C GLY A 138 -2.86 3.75 -9.08
N TYR A 139 -3.30 4.64 -9.96
CA TYR A 139 -2.81 4.79 -11.32
C TYR A 139 -2.13 6.15 -11.45
N LEU A 140 -0.86 6.15 -11.83
CA LEU A 140 -0.16 7.36 -12.25
C LEU A 140 -0.22 7.43 -13.77
N THR A 141 -0.78 8.52 -14.29
CA THR A 141 -0.83 8.78 -15.72
C THR A 141 0.07 9.97 -16.03
N LEU A 142 0.96 9.76 -16.99
CA LEU A 142 1.81 10.79 -17.58
C LEU A 142 1.22 11.17 -18.93
N PHE A 143 1.05 12.47 -19.15
CA PHE A 143 0.54 13.05 -20.39
C PHE A 143 1.69 13.72 -21.14
N GLY A 144 1.81 13.45 -22.44
CA GLY A 144 2.87 13.96 -23.30
C GLY A 144 4.28 13.59 -22.80
N PRO A 145 4.60 12.32 -22.51
CA PRO A 145 5.95 11.94 -22.09
C PRO A 145 6.94 12.10 -23.25
N VAL A 146 8.02 12.84 -23.00
CA VAL A 146 9.18 12.99 -23.88
C VAL A 146 10.42 12.54 -23.11
N GLY A 147 10.91 11.35 -23.43
CA GLY A 147 11.94 10.69 -22.63
C GLY A 147 11.47 10.45 -21.19
N ASP A 148 12.23 10.94 -20.22
CA ASP A 148 11.93 10.79 -18.79
C ASP A 148 11.04 11.90 -18.21
N THR A 149 10.59 12.86 -19.03
CA THR A 149 9.81 14.02 -18.58
C THR A 149 8.44 14.05 -19.24
N ALA A 150 7.38 14.30 -18.45
CA ALA A 150 6.02 14.48 -18.94
C ALA A 150 5.58 15.94 -18.90
N GLU A 151 4.62 16.35 -19.73
CA GLU A 151 4.00 17.68 -19.64
C GLU A 151 3.12 17.80 -18.38
N ALA A 152 2.43 16.72 -18.03
CA ALA A 152 1.62 16.64 -16.83
C ALA A 152 1.64 15.23 -16.25
N MET A 153 1.53 15.16 -14.92
CA MET A 153 1.43 13.91 -14.18
C MET A 153 0.23 13.98 -13.24
N ARG A 154 -0.61 12.95 -13.24
CA ARG A 154 -1.77 12.86 -12.34
C ARG A 154 -1.86 11.48 -11.71
N LEU A 155 -2.14 11.46 -10.41
CA LEU A 155 -2.36 10.24 -9.64
C LEU A 155 -3.87 10.07 -9.40
N TYR A 156 -4.38 8.90 -9.77
CA TYR A 156 -5.77 8.51 -9.58
C TYR A 156 -5.85 7.32 -8.63
N ARG A 157 -6.85 7.32 -7.78
CA ARG A 157 -7.13 6.18 -6.90
C ARG A 157 -7.80 5.05 -7.67
N ARG A 158 -7.18 3.87 -7.69
CA ARG A 158 -7.71 2.68 -8.38
C ARG A 158 -8.84 2.03 -7.60
N ASP A 159 -8.82 2.14 -6.26
CA ASP A 159 -9.86 1.60 -5.38
C ASP A 159 -11.20 2.36 -5.46
N LEU A 160 -11.18 3.59 -5.99
CA LEU A 160 -12.36 4.43 -6.11
C LEU A 160 -12.90 4.48 -7.54
N ARG A 161 -14.20 4.28 -7.68
CA ARG A 161 -14.92 4.51 -8.95
C ARG A 161 -14.68 5.92 -9.50
N SER A 162 -14.66 6.94 -8.64
CA SER A 162 -14.42 8.32 -9.05
C SER A 162 -12.99 8.52 -9.57
N GLY A 163 -12.00 7.83 -9.01
CA GLY A 163 -10.61 7.89 -9.48
C GLY A 163 -10.46 7.28 -10.88
N LEU A 164 -11.02 6.09 -11.09
CA LEU A 164 -11.02 5.43 -12.41
C LEU A 164 -11.81 6.23 -13.46
N TYR A 165 -12.93 6.83 -13.06
CA TYR A 165 -13.70 7.70 -13.94
C TYR A 165 -12.91 8.97 -14.32
N ALA A 166 -12.29 9.63 -13.33
CA ALA A 166 -11.49 10.82 -13.54
C ALA A 166 -10.28 10.54 -14.45
N MET A 167 -9.58 9.42 -14.23
CA MET A 167 -8.49 8.97 -15.09
C MET A 167 -8.94 8.86 -16.54
N GLY A 168 -10.04 8.14 -16.80
CA GLY A 168 -10.55 8.01 -18.16
C GLY A 168 -10.98 9.36 -18.73
N SER A 169 -11.60 10.23 -17.94
CA SER A 169 -12.05 11.56 -18.41
C SER A 169 -10.89 12.44 -18.83
N ASP A 170 -9.80 12.43 -18.06
CA ASP A 170 -8.60 13.21 -18.37
C ASP A 170 -7.88 12.66 -19.61
N ILE A 171 -7.84 11.34 -19.79
CA ILE A 171 -7.31 10.72 -21.03
C ILE A 171 -8.13 11.17 -22.24
N ILE A 172 -9.47 11.12 -22.16
CA ILE A 172 -10.35 11.59 -23.23
C ILE A 172 -10.06 13.06 -23.56
N GLN A 173 -9.90 13.91 -22.53
CA GLN A 173 -9.62 15.32 -22.72
C GLN A 173 -8.25 15.54 -23.38
N ALA A 174 -7.23 14.82 -22.94
CA ALA A 174 -5.88 14.91 -23.51
C ALA A 174 -5.86 14.53 -24.99
N TYR A 175 -6.49 13.41 -25.37
CA TYR A 175 -6.57 12.97 -26.77
C TYR A 175 -7.34 13.95 -27.64
N ARG A 176 -8.41 14.58 -27.12
CA ARG A 176 -9.17 15.60 -27.85
C ARG A 176 -8.44 16.93 -27.99
N ALA A 177 -7.60 17.29 -27.03
CA ALA A 177 -6.80 18.50 -27.08
C ALA A 177 -5.61 18.37 -28.06
N ASN A 178 -5.17 17.14 -28.37
CA ASN A 178 -4.07 16.90 -29.28
C ASN A 178 -4.51 17.06 -30.75
N GLN A 179 -4.29 18.25 -31.30
CA GLN A 179 -4.64 18.60 -32.69
C GLN A 179 -3.87 17.80 -33.76
N ARG A 180 -2.82 17.06 -33.38
CA ARG A 180 -2.00 16.27 -34.32
C ARG A 180 -2.62 14.91 -34.65
N MET A 181 -3.61 14.45 -33.88
CA MET A 181 -4.25 13.16 -34.08
C MET A 181 -5.38 13.25 -35.12
N LEU A 182 -5.18 12.64 -36.29
CA LEU A 182 -6.20 12.55 -37.36
C LEU A 182 -7.46 11.75 -36.96
N HIS A 183 -7.32 10.77 -36.06
CA HIS A 183 -8.41 9.87 -35.64
C HIS A 183 -8.48 9.69 -34.11
N ALA A 184 -8.56 10.80 -33.37
CA ALA A 184 -8.55 10.80 -31.90
C ALA A 184 -9.55 9.83 -31.26
N ASP A 185 -10.79 9.77 -31.75
CA ASP A 185 -11.83 8.88 -31.18
C ASP A 185 -11.55 7.38 -31.45
N GLY A 186 -10.91 7.04 -32.58
CA GLY A 186 -10.53 5.67 -32.91
C GLY A 186 -9.38 5.17 -32.03
N GLU A 187 -8.34 5.99 -31.88
CA GLU A 187 -7.21 5.71 -31.00
C GLU A 187 -7.63 5.61 -29.54
N LEU A 188 -8.52 6.51 -29.10
CA LEU A 188 -9.07 6.51 -27.75
C LEU A 188 -9.84 5.20 -27.43
N ARG A 189 -10.65 4.71 -28.38
CA ARG A 189 -11.32 3.39 -28.24
C ARG A 189 -10.31 2.25 -28.16
N ALA A 190 -9.27 2.29 -28.98
CA ALA A 190 -8.24 1.26 -28.97
C ALA A 190 -7.45 1.26 -27.65
N LEU A 191 -7.12 2.43 -27.11
CA LEU A 191 -6.46 2.57 -25.81
C LEU A 191 -7.36 2.04 -24.68
N PHE A 192 -8.64 2.42 -24.69
CA PHE A 192 -9.59 1.97 -23.67
C PHE A 192 -9.84 0.47 -23.75
N ALA A 193 -9.83 -0.14 -24.93
CA ALA A 193 -9.93 -1.60 -25.07
C ALA A 193 -8.72 -2.32 -24.43
N VAL A 194 -7.51 -1.77 -24.56
CA VAL A 194 -6.31 -2.32 -23.88
C VAL A 194 -6.43 -2.19 -22.37
N LEU A 195 -6.88 -1.03 -21.88
CA LEU A 195 -7.07 -0.80 -20.45
C LEU A 195 -8.20 -1.64 -19.85
N ASP A 196 -9.29 -1.83 -20.59
CA ASP A 196 -10.42 -2.67 -20.19
C ASP A 196 -10.02 -4.14 -20.05
N ALA A 197 -9.14 -4.62 -20.93
CA ALA A 197 -8.59 -5.97 -20.86
C ALA A 197 -7.59 -6.13 -19.70
N ALA A 198 -6.84 -5.07 -19.37
CA ALA A 198 -5.85 -5.09 -18.31
C ALA A 198 -6.46 -4.98 -16.90
N ASP A 199 -7.50 -4.16 -16.73
CA ASP A 199 -8.16 -3.94 -15.44
C ASP A 199 -9.70 -3.99 -15.54
N PRO A 200 -10.34 -5.09 -15.08
CA PRO A 200 -11.80 -5.21 -15.05
C PRO A 200 -12.47 -4.11 -14.22
N ALA A 201 -11.79 -3.59 -13.18
CA ALA A 201 -12.33 -2.51 -12.36
C ALA A 201 -12.40 -1.20 -13.15
N PHE A 202 -11.38 -0.90 -13.96
CA PHE A 202 -11.38 0.22 -14.89
C PHE A 202 -12.51 0.06 -15.92
N ALA A 203 -12.61 -1.11 -16.54
CA ALA A 203 -13.68 -1.43 -17.50
C ALA A 203 -15.09 -1.21 -16.93
N ALA A 204 -15.27 -1.45 -15.63
CA ALA A 204 -16.54 -1.27 -14.92
C ALA A 204 -16.80 0.17 -14.44
N ASN A 205 -15.81 1.05 -14.40
CA ASN A 205 -15.94 2.37 -13.77
C ASN A 205 -15.55 3.56 -14.65
N ARG A 206 -14.89 3.33 -15.79
CA ARG A 206 -14.49 4.36 -16.74
C ARG A 206 -15.67 5.14 -17.34
N PRO A 207 -15.44 6.38 -17.83
CA PRO A 207 -16.41 7.10 -18.65
C PRO A 207 -16.70 6.35 -19.96
N ARG A 208 -17.88 6.64 -20.51
CA ARG A 208 -18.29 6.12 -21.81
C ARG A 208 -17.61 6.89 -22.93
N LEU A 209 -17.25 6.17 -23.98
CA LEU A 209 -16.77 6.76 -25.21
C LEU A 209 -17.94 7.11 -26.14
N PRO A 210 -17.78 8.10 -27.03
CA PRO A 210 -18.79 8.41 -28.04
C PRO A 210 -19.15 7.17 -28.87
N GLY A 211 -20.44 6.88 -29.01
CA GLY A 211 -20.95 5.72 -29.76
C GLY A 211 -21.09 4.42 -28.95
N GLU A 212 -20.67 4.39 -27.68
CA GLU A 212 -20.97 3.25 -26.79
C GLU A 212 -22.43 3.29 -26.33
N GLY A 213 -23.16 2.17 -26.54
CA GLY A 213 -24.54 2.02 -26.11
C GLY A 213 -24.73 2.10 -24.59
N PRO A 214 -25.98 2.22 -24.10
CA PRO A 214 -26.23 2.25 -22.67
C PRO A 214 -25.71 0.98 -22.01
N ARG A 215 -24.90 1.15 -20.95
CA ARG A 215 -24.45 0.04 -20.10
C ARG A 215 -25.70 -0.69 -19.62
N ARG A 216 -25.83 -1.98 -19.97
CA ARG A 216 -26.88 -2.83 -19.44
C ARG A 216 -26.70 -2.89 -17.93
N SER A 217 -27.44 -2.06 -17.19
CA SER A 217 -27.61 -2.26 -15.77
C SER A 217 -28.36 -3.57 -15.63
N ALA A 218 -27.73 -4.58 -15.00
CA ALA A 218 -28.41 -5.79 -14.58
C ALA A 218 -29.39 -5.46 -13.44
N THR A 219 -30.39 -4.64 -13.71
CA THR A 219 -31.59 -4.50 -12.90
C THR A 219 -32.44 -5.73 -13.18
N ARG A 220 -32.11 -6.85 -12.54
CA ARG A 220 -33.07 -7.94 -12.34
C ARG A 220 -34.12 -7.43 -11.37
N LYS A 221 -35.03 -6.56 -11.85
CA LYS A 221 -36.32 -6.35 -11.19
C LYS A 221 -37.02 -7.69 -11.24
N LYS A 222 -36.99 -8.41 -10.12
CA LYS A 222 -37.91 -9.51 -9.83
C LYS A 222 -39.30 -8.88 -9.97
N LYS A 223 -39.97 -9.07 -11.11
CA LYS A 223 -41.42 -8.87 -11.19
C LYS A 223 -42.01 -9.91 -10.25
N THR A 224 -42.34 -9.49 -9.03
CA THR A 224 -43.33 -10.19 -8.23
C THR A 224 -44.64 -10.07 -8.99
N ASN A 225 -45.00 -11.15 -9.69
CA ASN A 225 -46.37 -11.37 -10.14
C ASN A 225 -47.21 -11.58 -8.88
N THR A 226 -47.80 -10.50 -8.38
CA THR A 226 -49.03 -10.59 -7.59
C THR A 226 -50.14 -10.17 -8.54
N GLY A 227 -50.73 -11.18 -9.21
CA GLY A 227 -51.99 -10.99 -9.91
C GLY A 227 -53.11 -10.79 -8.88
N PRO A 228 -54.16 -10.02 -9.21
CA PRO A 228 -55.33 -9.92 -8.35
C PRO A 228 -56.07 -11.26 -8.39
N ALA A 229 -56.16 -11.91 -7.24
CA ALA A 229 -57.09 -13.01 -7.01
C ALA A 229 -58.40 -12.39 -6.52
N ASP A 230 -59.26 -12.03 -7.46
CA ASP A 230 -60.70 -11.94 -7.25
C ASP A 230 -61.35 -12.88 -8.26
N LEU A 231 -61.91 -13.98 -7.77
CA LEU A 231 -63.30 -14.39 -8.00
C LEU A 231 -63.51 -15.86 -7.60
N ASP A 232 -64.63 -16.05 -6.89
CA ASP A 232 -65.47 -17.25 -6.78
C ASP A 232 -65.16 -18.29 -5.68
N ALA A 233 -65.76 -18.07 -4.50
CA ALA A 233 -66.60 -19.09 -3.85
C ALA A 233 -67.42 -18.52 -2.67
N ALA A 234 -68.75 -18.66 -2.80
CA ALA A 234 -69.83 -18.58 -1.80
C ALA A 234 -70.31 -17.18 -1.33
#